data_AF-A0ABD3Q4Y8-F1
#
_entry.id   AF-A0ABD3Q4Y8-F1
#
_cell.length_a   1.000
_cell.length_b   1.000
_cell.length_c   1.000
_cell.angle_alpha   90.00
_cell.angle_beta   90.00
_cell.angle_gamma   90.00
#
_symmetry.space_group_name_H-M   'P 1'
#
loop_
_entity.id
_entity.type
_entity.pdbx_description
1 polymer ?
#
loop_
_entity_poly.entity_id
_entity_poly.type
_entity_poly.pdbx_seq_one_letter_code
_entity_poly.pdbx_strand_id
1 'polypeptide(L)'
;MDVTDNVLYLLSSKMSGLSPSIQSALKIAACFGIKIREAVVAVLGNVPEQSDIRDRLEQIVKEGFMVKGDTSDFVFVHDKVREAAYSLIPEKEKDKFHYSLGLSLYSMTKGKLVDDLIITIADQIKHGIDKIIDYPELRIGIAEINELAGMQAAACSDHVASRSYLTYALTLLPTDHWKSHYDQSLRVSLRLAKSCYSCGDVGKAQRILQEVTGQSHSIEDKIPAYALLARILLERKRFMEAYTLCHGVLSQLGEEVPDSLQLSQVSEMVVLTLKMVHKISDKDLLEMKEIDIKVNHCMNFYYIMNKAAFFGKPEMLPVVACRMTQLTMENGLCKYSIVGLVDFASVICLNKFAFSKKIEKNVIESASRIGKAAMSCSTTRYPTTEQLPNLYLSYYGFLAHHTVPLHICADMLRQGFDVGMSLGDPGVAFFNSIQHIKTAFIAGDRLPTLLEKVDYYLKLTNTYQNEIAKVFLSLQRETISILIDNEGTSSSTPQAIDAPTNSTNAHLIELIYYHRAIQAYWRGHSERCQHYIGKFLQSSFQAGKLISMVIVFIHGMNSFQLLKRRSSIKNTSISKKSIRALKTAAKHSRWNFINKKLKSFHIVVARMRPKHPTLPPSAPLAHLDSFMSKV
;
A
#
# COMPACT_ATOMS: atom_id res chain seq x y z
N MET A 1 9.73 16.43 53.75
CA MET A 1 9.60 15.01 53.40
C MET A 1 8.17 14.79 52.95
N ASP A 2 8.00 14.32 51.73
CA ASP A 2 6.68 14.14 51.12
C ASP A 2 5.96 12.94 51.76
N VAL A 3 4.62 12.94 51.80
CA VAL A 3 3.82 11.89 52.48
C VAL A 3 4.07 10.51 51.86
N THR A 4 4.40 10.50 50.56
CA THR A 4 4.77 9.33 49.77
C THR A 4 6.10 8.69 50.21
N ASP A 5 7.09 9.48 50.64
CA ASP A 5 8.37 8.97 51.14
C ASP A 5 8.19 8.23 52.49
N ASN A 6 7.28 8.72 53.33
CA ASN A 6 6.96 8.11 54.63
C ASN A 6 6.29 6.73 54.47
N VAL A 7 5.38 6.57 53.50
CA VAL A 7 4.72 5.30 53.24
C VAL A 7 5.73 4.27 52.72
N LEU A 8 6.64 4.68 51.84
CA LEU A 8 7.67 3.80 51.30
C LEU A 8 8.63 3.33 52.40
N TYR A 9 9.09 4.25 53.25
CA TYR A 9 9.96 3.93 54.38
C TYR A 9 9.30 2.93 55.35
N LEU A 10 8.03 3.14 55.69
CA LEU A 10 7.30 2.26 56.60
C LEU A 10 7.09 0.85 56.02
N LEU A 11 6.76 0.75 54.73
CA LEU A 11 6.64 -0.53 54.02
C LEU A 11 7.99 -1.25 53.94
N SER A 12 9.06 -0.56 53.55
CA SER A 12 10.41 -1.14 53.47
C SER A 12 10.92 -1.59 54.85
N SER A 13 10.61 -0.84 55.91
CA SER A 13 10.93 -1.21 57.30
C SER A 13 10.19 -2.49 57.72
N LYS A 14 8.88 -2.57 57.44
CA LYS A 14 8.08 -3.78 57.72
C LYS A 14 8.61 -4.99 56.95
N MET A 15 8.96 -4.82 55.67
CA MET A 15 9.53 -5.89 54.85
C MET A 15 10.91 -6.34 55.32
N SER A 16 11.73 -5.41 55.81
CA SER A 16 13.06 -5.72 56.36
C SER A 16 13.01 -6.54 57.67
N GLY A 17 11.87 -6.52 58.36
CA GLY A 17 11.62 -7.37 59.54
C GLY A 17 11.18 -8.80 59.22
N LEU A 18 10.88 -9.13 57.96
CA LEU A 18 10.51 -10.48 57.53
C LEU A 18 11.74 -11.39 57.49
N SER A 19 11.53 -12.71 57.41
CA SER A 19 12.65 -13.66 57.28
C SER A 19 13.46 -13.40 56.00
N PRO A 20 14.77 -13.68 55.98
CA PRO A 20 15.62 -13.48 54.80
C PRO A 20 15.08 -14.19 53.55
N SER A 21 14.44 -15.35 53.72
CA SER A 21 13.84 -16.11 52.62
C SER A 21 12.66 -15.37 51.98
N ILE A 22 11.79 -14.76 52.79
CA ILE A 22 10.64 -13.97 52.31
C ILE A 22 11.08 -12.66 51.69
N GLN A 23 12.09 -12.00 52.26
CA GLN A 23 12.71 -10.83 51.64
C GLN A 23 13.28 -11.16 50.25
N SER A 24 13.91 -12.34 50.09
CA SER A 24 14.41 -12.80 48.79
C SER A 24 13.28 -12.94 47.75
N ALA A 25 12.15 -13.57 48.12
CA ALA A 25 11.00 -13.71 47.24
C ALA A 25 10.36 -12.36 46.87
N LEU A 26 10.29 -11.41 47.81
CA LEU A 26 9.85 -10.03 47.55
C LEU A 26 10.76 -9.32 46.52
N LYS A 27 12.08 -9.44 46.67
CA LYS A 27 13.06 -8.88 45.71
C LYS A 27 12.87 -9.47 44.32
N ILE A 28 12.76 -10.80 44.22
CA ILE A 28 12.53 -11.51 42.95
C ILE A 28 11.23 -11.04 42.29
N ALA A 29 10.11 -11.04 43.02
CA ALA A 29 8.81 -10.63 42.48
C ALA A 29 8.84 -9.19 41.97
N ALA A 30 9.48 -8.28 42.71
CA ALA A 30 9.57 -6.88 42.34
C ALA A 30 10.33 -6.62 41.03
N CYS A 31 11.25 -7.52 40.64
CA CYS A 31 11.98 -7.45 39.37
C CYS A 31 11.10 -7.69 38.13
N PHE A 32 9.89 -8.24 38.27
CA PHE A 32 8.96 -8.52 37.16
C PHE A 32 7.83 -7.49 37.04
N GLY A 33 7.92 -6.36 37.75
CA GLY A 33 6.89 -5.32 37.76
C GLY A 33 5.81 -5.58 38.82
N ILE A 34 4.60 -5.04 38.60
CA ILE A 34 3.48 -5.18 39.57
C ILE A 34 2.99 -6.62 39.68
N LYS A 35 3.23 -7.44 38.67
CA LYS A 35 2.69 -8.80 38.52
C LYS A 35 3.80 -9.75 38.09
N ILE A 36 4.03 -10.80 38.87
CA ILE A 36 4.85 -11.94 38.47
C ILE A 36 3.93 -13.04 37.94
N ARG A 37 4.20 -13.46 36.69
CA ARG A 37 3.40 -14.48 36.00
C ARG A 37 3.69 -15.87 36.55
N GLU A 38 2.67 -16.71 36.60
CA GLU A 38 2.74 -18.10 37.04
C GLU A 38 3.80 -18.90 36.26
N ALA A 39 3.95 -18.66 34.95
CA ALA A 39 5.01 -19.27 34.14
C ALA A 39 6.42 -18.96 34.67
N VAL A 40 6.66 -17.74 35.16
CA VAL A 40 7.96 -17.34 35.75
C VAL A 40 8.16 -18.07 37.07
N VAL A 41 7.13 -18.11 37.92
CA VAL A 41 7.17 -18.81 39.21
C VAL A 41 7.44 -20.30 39.03
N ALA A 42 6.78 -20.94 38.07
CA ALA A 42 6.97 -22.35 37.73
C ALA A 42 8.41 -22.65 37.28
N VAL A 43 9.01 -21.78 36.46
CA VAL A 43 10.41 -21.95 36.03
C VAL A 43 11.38 -21.72 37.19
N LEU A 44 11.16 -20.69 38.00
CA LEU A 44 12.00 -20.42 39.18
C LEU A 44 11.92 -21.56 40.20
N GLY A 45 10.77 -22.21 40.36
CA GLY A 45 10.64 -23.38 41.23
C GLY A 45 11.50 -24.58 40.83
N ASN A 46 12.01 -24.62 39.59
CA ASN A 46 12.95 -25.64 39.15
C ASN A 46 14.42 -25.27 39.44
N VAL A 47 14.69 -24.03 39.82
CA VAL A 47 16.01 -23.58 40.26
C VAL A 47 16.21 -24.09 41.70
N PRO A 48 17.26 -24.86 42.01
CA PRO A 48 17.44 -25.44 43.35
C PRO A 48 17.35 -24.41 44.49
N GLU A 49 17.98 -23.25 44.31
CA GLU A 49 17.99 -22.14 45.28
C GLU A 49 16.63 -21.44 45.43
N GLN A 50 15.69 -21.68 44.51
CA GLN A 50 14.36 -21.06 44.49
C GLN A 50 13.23 -22.10 44.47
N SER A 51 13.49 -23.35 44.86
CA SER A 51 12.52 -24.44 44.81
C SER A 51 11.23 -24.18 45.62
N ASP A 52 11.33 -23.41 46.69
CA ASP A 52 10.24 -22.97 47.58
C ASP A 52 9.65 -21.59 47.20
N ILE A 53 9.96 -21.04 46.02
CA ILE A 53 9.53 -19.68 45.63
C ILE A 53 8.01 -19.50 45.68
N ARG A 54 7.25 -20.54 45.31
CA ARG A 54 5.78 -20.51 45.36
C ARG A 54 5.28 -20.34 46.78
N ASP A 55 5.76 -21.17 47.71
CA ASP A 55 5.32 -21.15 49.10
C ASP A 55 5.63 -19.80 49.76
N ARG A 56 6.78 -19.22 49.40
CA ARG A 56 7.18 -17.88 49.84
C ARG A 56 6.27 -16.78 49.29
N LEU A 57 5.89 -16.86 48.02
CA LEU A 57 4.90 -15.93 47.44
C LEU A 57 3.52 -16.08 48.08
N GLU A 58 3.10 -17.31 48.41
CA GLU A 58 1.86 -17.55 49.15
C GLU A 58 1.90 -16.99 50.57
N GLN A 59 3.07 -17.04 51.23
CA GLN A 59 3.24 -16.36 52.51
C GLN A 59 3.19 -14.84 52.36
N ILE A 60 3.78 -14.25 51.31
CA ILE A 60 3.69 -12.81 51.02
C ILE A 60 2.23 -12.38 50.79
N VAL A 61 1.40 -13.25 50.18
CA VAL A 61 -0.05 -13.02 50.06
C VAL A 61 -0.73 -13.01 51.43
N LYS A 62 -0.38 -13.94 52.33
CA LYS A 62 -0.92 -13.96 53.71
C LYS A 62 -0.52 -12.72 54.53
N GLU A 63 0.68 -12.18 54.29
CA GLU A 63 1.16 -10.93 54.90
C GLU A 63 0.47 -9.67 54.33
N GLY A 64 -0.37 -9.82 53.28
CA GLY A 64 -1.17 -8.76 52.69
C GLY A 64 -0.44 -7.86 51.68
N PHE A 65 0.78 -8.22 51.27
CA PHE A 65 1.54 -7.43 50.29
C PHE A 65 1.20 -7.78 48.84
N MET A 66 0.66 -8.97 48.59
CA MET A 66 0.27 -9.45 47.27
C MET A 66 -1.09 -10.14 47.32
N VAL A 67 -1.70 -10.32 46.15
CA VAL A 67 -2.92 -11.12 45.93
C VAL A 67 -2.68 -12.10 44.79
N LYS A 68 -3.44 -13.22 44.78
CA LYS A 68 -3.51 -14.10 43.61
C LYS A 68 -4.46 -13.51 42.57
N GLY A 69 -4.01 -13.40 41.33
CA GLY A 69 -4.83 -13.06 40.18
C GLY A 69 -5.55 -14.27 39.59
N ASP A 70 -6.44 -14.02 38.63
CA ASP A 70 -7.33 -15.04 38.04
C ASP A 70 -6.59 -16.20 37.37
N THR A 71 -5.40 -15.93 36.84
CA THR A 71 -4.52 -16.91 36.16
C THR A 71 -3.49 -17.55 37.08
N SER A 72 -3.72 -17.53 38.40
CA SER A 72 -2.74 -17.93 39.44
C SER A 72 -1.46 -17.08 39.48
N ASP A 73 -1.46 -15.92 38.82
CA ASP A 73 -0.37 -14.95 38.91
C ASP A 73 -0.33 -14.30 40.30
N PHE A 74 0.83 -13.81 40.72
CA PHE A 74 0.97 -13.05 41.97
C PHE A 74 1.09 -11.56 41.66
N VAL A 75 0.23 -10.74 42.25
CA VAL A 75 0.13 -9.31 41.97
C VAL A 75 0.34 -8.52 43.25
N PHE A 76 1.25 -7.55 43.25
CA PHE A 76 1.38 -6.61 44.36
C PHE A 76 0.10 -5.79 44.51
N VAL A 77 -0.37 -5.60 45.74
CA VAL A 77 -1.61 -4.85 46.01
C VAL A 77 -1.55 -3.40 45.54
N HIS A 78 -0.34 -2.84 45.41
CA HIS A 78 -0.13 -1.48 44.90
C HIS A 78 1.32 -1.31 44.39
N ASP A 79 1.54 -0.38 43.45
CA ASP A 79 2.88 -0.06 42.93
C ASP A 79 3.86 0.35 44.03
N LYS A 80 3.39 1.09 45.03
CA LYS A 80 4.20 1.50 46.19
C LYS A 80 4.70 0.32 47.04
N VAL A 81 3.92 -0.77 47.10
CA VAL A 81 4.36 -2.01 47.78
C VAL A 81 5.45 -2.70 46.96
N ARG A 82 5.29 -2.75 45.62
CA ARG A 82 6.36 -3.21 44.72
C ARG A 82 7.62 -2.37 44.84
N GLU A 83 7.52 -1.05 44.88
CA GLU A 83 8.65 -0.14 45.04
C GLU A 83 9.39 -0.36 46.36
N ALA A 84 8.65 -0.54 47.47
CA ALA A 84 9.24 -0.89 48.76
C ALA A 84 10.00 -2.23 48.70
N ALA A 85 9.40 -3.26 48.09
CA ALA A 85 10.05 -4.56 47.89
C ALA A 85 11.31 -4.45 47.01
N TYR A 86 11.25 -3.65 45.94
CA TYR A 86 12.39 -3.41 45.05
C TYR A 86 13.53 -2.64 45.73
N SER A 87 13.20 -1.75 46.69
CA SER A 87 14.18 -0.98 47.46
C SER A 87 15.04 -1.85 48.40
N LEU A 88 14.60 -3.09 48.68
CA LEU A 88 15.41 -4.06 49.45
C LEU A 88 16.64 -4.55 48.68
N ILE A 89 16.71 -4.31 47.37
CA ILE A 89 17.90 -4.57 46.55
C ILE A 89 18.77 -3.30 46.57
N PRO A 90 20.01 -3.37 47.08
CA PRO A 90 20.91 -2.22 47.05
C PRO A 90 21.08 -1.68 45.64
N GLU A 91 21.08 -0.35 45.47
CA GLU A 91 21.08 0.29 44.15
C GLU A 91 22.22 -0.23 43.24
N LYS A 92 23.41 -0.40 43.80
CA LYS A 92 24.60 -0.91 43.09
C LYS A 92 24.52 -2.39 42.71
N GLU A 93 23.58 -3.14 43.27
CA GLU A 93 23.41 -4.57 43.05
C GLU A 93 22.23 -4.91 42.14
N LYS A 94 21.31 -3.97 41.89
CA LYS A 94 20.10 -4.19 41.08
C LYS A 94 20.41 -4.83 39.73
N ASP A 95 21.37 -4.27 38.99
CA ASP A 95 21.75 -4.80 37.68
C ASP A 95 22.32 -6.21 37.77
N LYS A 96 23.12 -6.50 38.80
CA LYS A 96 23.64 -7.85 39.07
C LYS A 96 22.51 -8.83 39.40
N PHE A 97 21.53 -8.38 40.17
CA PHE A 97 20.40 -9.17 40.61
C PHE A 97 19.50 -9.55 39.44
N HIS A 98 19.08 -8.57 38.64
CA HIS A 98 18.32 -8.78 37.40
C HIS A 98 19.05 -9.75 36.45
N TYR A 99 20.35 -9.53 36.24
CA TYR A 99 21.16 -10.40 35.40
C TYR A 99 21.19 -11.86 35.91
N SER A 100 21.46 -12.07 37.20
CA SER A 100 21.50 -13.40 37.78
C SER A 100 20.15 -14.13 37.67
N LEU A 101 19.05 -13.39 37.87
CA LEU A 101 17.69 -13.91 37.74
C LEU A 101 17.37 -14.30 36.30
N GLY A 102 17.75 -13.46 35.33
CA GLY A 102 17.62 -13.75 33.91
C GLY A 102 18.40 -15.00 33.48
N LEU A 103 19.63 -15.17 33.97
CA LEU A 103 20.42 -16.37 33.70
C LEU A 103 19.83 -17.64 34.32
N SER A 104 19.34 -17.56 35.56
CA SER A 104 18.65 -18.68 36.20
C SER A 104 17.43 -19.12 35.37
N LEU A 105 16.59 -18.17 34.96
CA LEU A 105 15.46 -18.46 34.07
C LEU A 105 15.91 -19.08 32.75
N TYR A 106 16.92 -18.51 32.09
CA TYR A 106 17.45 -19.03 30.83
C TYR A 106 17.94 -20.48 30.97
N SER A 107 18.81 -20.75 31.96
CA SER A 107 19.38 -22.09 32.20
C SER A 107 18.33 -23.17 32.44
N MET A 108 17.22 -22.83 33.12
CA MET A 108 16.14 -23.79 33.39
C MET A 108 15.28 -24.06 32.16
N THR A 109 15.24 -23.14 31.20
CA THR A 109 14.50 -23.37 29.95
C THR A 109 15.24 -24.31 28.99
N LYS A 110 16.56 -24.56 29.14
CA LYS A 110 17.37 -25.48 28.32
C LYS A 110 17.05 -25.45 26.80
N GLY A 111 16.73 -24.27 26.26
CA GLY A 111 16.34 -24.10 24.85
C GLY A 111 14.89 -24.50 24.49
N LYS A 112 14.09 -25.04 25.42
CA LYS A 112 12.61 -25.12 25.32
C LYS A 112 12.03 -23.78 25.76
N LEU A 113 12.35 -22.73 25.00
CA LEU A 113 11.83 -21.40 25.24
C LEU A 113 10.30 -21.45 25.12
N VAL A 114 9.61 -21.25 26.23
CA VAL A 114 8.17 -20.99 26.22
C VAL A 114 8.02 -19.55 25.73
N ASP A 115 7.26 -19.35 24.66
CA ASP A 115 7.08 -18.03 24.02
C ASP A 115 6.77 -16.93 25.05
N ASP A 116 5.98 -17.24 26.07
CA ASP A 116 5.59 -16.32 27.13
C ASP A 116 6.77 -15.80 27.96
N LEU A 117 7.90 -16.50 28.04
CA LEU A 117 9.04 -16.14 28.91
C LEU A 117 10.17 -15.41 28.17
N ILE A 118 10.17 -15.41 26.84
CA ILE A 118 11.29 -14.89 26.03
C ILE A 118 11.57 -13.42 26.35
N ILE A 119 10.54 -12.56 26.26
CA ILE A 119 10.65 -11.13 26.58
C ILE A 119 11.08 -10.93 28.03
N THR A 120 10.52 -11.70 28.97
CA THR A 120 10.89 -11.59 30.38
C THR A 120 12.35 -11.92 30.61
N ILE A 121 12.87 -12.99 30.00
CA ILE A 121 14.29 -13.35 30.12
C ILE A 121 15.16 -12.25 29.48
N ALA A 122 14.80 -11.77 28.28
CA ALA A 122 15.53 -10.71 27.59
C ALA A 122 15.63 -9.43 28.44
N ASP A 123 14.51 -9.01 29.05
CA ASP A 123 14.45 -7.83 29.91
C ASP A 123 15.33 -7.98 31.14
N GLN A 124 15.28 -9.12 31.84
CA GLN A 124 16.12 -9.36 33.02
C GLN A 124 17.61 -9.34 32.68
N ILE A 125 18.01 -9.99 31.58
CA ILE A 125 19.43 -10.11 31.20
C ILE A 125 20.01 -8.77 30.73
N LYS A 126 19.20 -7.91 30.09
CA LYS A 126 19.64 -6.60 29.55
C LYS A 126 20.34 -5.72 30.58
N HIS A 127 20.01 -5.84 31.86
CA HIS A 127 20.58 -5.07 32.96
C HIS A 127 22.06 -5.39 33.25
N GLY A 128 22.58 -6.57 32.87
CA GLY A 128 23.92 -7.03 33.28
C GLY A 128 25.00 -7.01 32.19
N ILE A 129 24.83 -6.24 31.12
CA ILE A 129 25.59 -6.42 29.87
C ILE A 129 27.12 -6.41 30.04
N ASP A 130 27.66 -5.52 30.88
CA ASP A 130 29.10 -5.37 31.08
C ASP A 130 29.75 -6.59 31.77
N LYS A 131 28.94 -7.49 32.33
CA LYS A 131 29.38 -8.73 33.01
C LYS A 131 29.29 -9.96 32.11
N ILE A 132 28.75 -9.81 30.90
CA ILE A 132 28.60 -10.89 29.91
C ILE A 132 29.94 -11.23 29.22
N ILE A 133 30.98 -10.43 29.46
CA ILE A 133 32.21 -10.39 28.66
C ILE A 133 33.01 -11.70 28.66
N ASP A 134 32.89 -12.53 29.70
CA ASP A 134 33.82 -13.67 29.91
C ASP A 134 33.37 -15.01 29.30
N TYR A 135 32.15 -15.13 28.76
CA TYR A 135 31.62 -16.39 28.24
C TYR A 135 31.04 -16.26 26.82
N PRO A 136 31.84 -16.53 25.77
CA PRO A 136 31.41 -16.39 24.38
C PRO A 136 30.15 -17.19 24.02
N GLU A 137 30.00 -18.43 24.50
CA GLU A 137 28.82 -19.25 24.20
C GLU A 137 27.54 -18.69 24.82
N LEU A 138 27.64 -18.14 26.03
CA LEU A 138 26.51 -17.52 26.71
C LEU A 138 26.04 -16.26 25.98
N ARG A 139 26.97 -15.48 25.39
CA ARG A 139 26.64 -14.33 24.55
C ARG A 139 25.76 -14.69 23.36
N ILE A 140 26.09 -15.78 22.67
CA ILE A 140 25.33 -16.25 21.52
C ILE A 140 23.92 -16.68 21.93
N GLY A 141 23.79 -17.47 23.00
CA GLY A 141 22.47 -17.85 23.53
C GLY A 141 21.61 -16.65 23.93
N ILE A 142 22.19 -15.62 24.56
CA ILE A 142 21.45 -14.39 24.90
C ILE A 142 21.10 -13.58 23.64
N ALA A 143 21.96 -13.58 22.62
CA ALA A 143 21.66 -12.95 21.34
C ALA A 143 20.45 -13.62 20.67
N GLU A 144 20.33 -14.95 20.74
CA GLU A 144 19.17 -15.70 20.25
C GLU A 144 17.88 -15.35 21.00
N ILE A 145 17.94 -15.22 22.33
CA ILE A 145 16.77 -14.78 23.12
C ILE A 145 16.32 -13.39 22.68
N ASN A 146 17.26 -12.47 22.46
CA ASN A 146 16.94 -11.10 22.02
C ASN A 146 16.46 -11.05 20.56
N GLU A 147 16.95 -11.94 19.70
CA GLU A 147 16.42 -12.14 18.34
C GLU A 147 14.93 -12.52 18.41
N LEU A 148 14.59 -13.49 19.28
CA LEU A 148 13.22 -13.97 19.46
C LEU A 148 12.32 -12.91 20.14
N ALA A 149 12.80 -12.23 21.18
CA ALA A 149 12.08 -11.12 21.83
C ALA A 149 11.78 -10.00 20.83
N GLY A 150 12.76 -9.69 19.96
CA GLY A 150 12.58 -8.75 18.88
C GLY A 150 11.48 -9.16 17.89
N MET A 151 11.45 -10.44 17.51
CA MET A 151 10.39 -10.99 16.66
C MET A 151 9.00 -10.88 17.30
N GLN A 152 8.88 -11.23 18.58
CA GLN A 152 7.61 -11.16 19.30
C GLN A 152 7.12 -9.71 19.45
N ALA A 153 8.01 -8.79 19.80
CA ALA A 153 7.70 -7.37 19.87
C ALA A 153 7.20 -6.83 18.51
N ALA A 154 7.87 -7.20 17.41
CA ALA A 154 7.45 -6.82 16.07
C ALA A 154 6.08 -7.41 15.67
N ALA A 155 5.76 -8.64 16.11
CA ALA A 155 4.45 -9.26 15.87
C ALA A 155 3.31 -8.51 16.60
N CYS A 156 3.61 -7.94 17.77
CA CYS A 156 2.70 -7.07 18.53
C CYS A 156 2.70 -5.60 18.04
N SER A 157 3.35 -5.30 16.90
CA SER A 157 3.53 -3.94 16.36
C SER A 157 4.34 -2.99 17.26
N ASP A 158 5.04 -3.50 18.29
CA ASP A 158 5.99 -2.72 19.09
C ASP A 158 7.37 -2.72 18.41
N HIS A 159 7.48 -1.91 17.36
CA HIS A 159 8.71 -1.79 16.59
C HIS A 159 9.85 -1.10 17.36
N VAL A 160 9.53 -0.34 18.42
CA VAL A 160 10.52 0.32 19.28
C VAL A 160 11.21 -0.71 20.17
N ALA A 161 10.44 -1.56 20.85
CA ALA A 161 10.99 -2.68 21.62
C ALA A 161 11.72 -3.67 20.72
N SER A 162 11.13 -4.02 19.57
CA SER A 162 11.78 -4.88 18.56
C SER A 162 13.17 -4.36 18.17
N ARG A 163 13.25 -3.06 17.83
CA ARG A 163 14.53 -2.41 17.51
C ARG A 163 15.51 -2.46 18.68
N SER A 164 15.04 -2.29 19.91
CA SER A 164 15.90 -2.39 21.11
C SER A 164 16.49 -3.79 21.26
N TYR A 165 15.65 -4.83 21.27
CA TYR A 165 16.13 -6.21 21.43
C TYR A 165 17.05 -6.63 20.29
N LEU A 166 16.71 -6.33 19.05
CA LEU A 166 17.54 -6.68 17.89
C LEU A 166 18.87 -5.91 17.84
N THR A 167 18.89 -4.66 18.30
CA THR A 167 20.15 -3.92 18.46
C THR A 167 21.01 -4.60 19.52
N TYR A 168 20.42 -5.03 20.63
CA TYR A 168 21.12 -5.72 21.70
C TYR A 168 21.66 -7.08 21.25
N ALA A 169 20.85 -7.87 20.53
CA ALA A 169 21.29 -9.14 19.93
C ALA A 169 22.54 -8.95 19.07
N LEU A 170 22.56 -7.93 18.21
CA LEU A 170 23.70 -7.64 17.34
C LEU A 170 24.96 -7.25 18.13
N THR A 171 24.84 -6.50 19.23
CA THR A 171 26.00 -6.14 20.09
C THR A 171 26.61 -7.33 20.83
N LEU A 172 25.85 -8.40 21.02
CA LEU A 172 26.32 -9.59 21.71
C LEU A 172 27.12 -10.53 20.80
N LEU A 173 26.91 -10.46 19.48
CA LEU A 173 27.67 -11.25 18.52
C LEU A 173 29.17 -10.87 18.53
N PRO A 174 30.08 -11.80 18.22
CA PRO A 174 31.51 -11.53 18.15
C PRO A 174 31.86 -10.58 16.99
N THR A 175 33.03 -9.96 16.98
CA THR A 175 33.43 -9.01 15.93
C THR A 175 33.52 -9.63 14.54
N ASP A 176 33.73 -10.94 14.45
CA ASP A 176 33.79 -11.72 13.20
C ASP A 176 32.46 -12.43 12.87
N HIS A 177 31.34 -12.00 13.46
CA HIS A 177 30.05 -12.69 13.41
C HIS A 177 29.55 -13.00 11.99
N TRP A 178 29.85 -12.17 10.99
CA TRP A 178 29.51 -12.47 9.60
C TRP A 178 30.19 -13.73 9.06
N LYS A 179 31.34 -14.13 9.63
CA LYS A 179 32.04 -15.38 9.31
C LYS A 179 31.66 -16.51 10.26
N SER A 180 31.68 -16.25 11.56
CA SER A 180 31.49 -17.29 12.58
C SER A 180 30.02 -17.65 12.84
N HIS A 181 29.10 -16.71 12.63
CA HIS A 181 27.66 -16.81 12.93
C HIS A 181 26.81 -16.19 11.81
N TYR A 182 27.13 -16.51 10.56
CA TYR A 182 26.57 -15.90 9.35
C TYR A 182 25.03 -15.86 9.36
N ASP A 183 24.37 -17.00 9.57
CA ASP A 183 22.90 -17.09 9.51
C ASP A 183 22.21 -16.21 10.55
N GLN A 184 22.73 -16.19 11.78
CA GLN A 184 22.20 -15.36 12.86
C GLN A 184 22.39 -13.88 12.54
N SER A 185 23.59 -13.52 12.06
CA SER A 185 23.94 -12.16 11.65
C SER A 185 23.00 -11.64 10.56
N LEU A 186 22.75 -12.46 9.54
CA LEU A 186 21.86 -12.14 8.44
C LEU A 186 20.41 -11.93 8.96
N ARG A 187 19.89 -12.88 9.75
CA ARG A 187 18.52 -12.81 10.29
C ARG A 187 18.32 -11.60 11.21
N VAL A 188 19.22 -11.37 12.17
CA VAL A 188 19.13 -10.24 13.12
C VAL A 188 19.23 -8.91 12.37
N SER A 189 20.18 -8.78 11.45
CA SER A 189 20.38 -7.53 10.69
C SER A 189 19.17 -7.18 9.82
N LEU A 190 18.59 -8.16 9.10
CA LEU A 190 17.38 -7.95 8.30
C LEU A 190 16.18 -7.51 9.15
N ARG A 191 15.96 -8.17 10.30
CA ARG A 191 14.87 -7.79 11.23
C ARG A 191 15.12 -6.42 11.86
N LEU A 192 16.36 -6.09 12.19
CA LEU A 192 16.73 -4.79 12.74
C LEU A 192 16.50 -3.69 11.72
N ALA A 193 16.89 -3.89 10.46
CA ALA A 193 16.62 -2.95 9.38
C ALA A 193 15.12 -2.67 9.22
N LYS A 194 14.29 -3.73 9.22
CA LYS A 194 12.83 -3.60 9.15
C LYS A 194 12.26 -2.84 10.35
N SER A 195 12.76 -3.10 11.56
CA SER A 195 12.29 -2.42 12.78
C SER A 195 12.72 -0.94 12.80
N CYS A 196 13.95 -0.63 12.40
CA CYS A 196 14.44 0.75 12.24
C CYS A 196 13.57 1.54 11.25
N TYR A 197 13.28 0.95 10.10
CA TYR A 197 12.41 1.56 9.11
C TYR A 197 10.99 1.79 9.63
N SER A 198 10.41 0.81 10.33
CA SER A 198 9.07 0.94 10.93
C SER A 198 9.02 2.01 12.03
N CYS A 199 10.16 2.32 12.67
CA CYS A 199 10.32 3.43 13.61
C CYS A 199 10.63 4.78 12.93
N GLY A 200 10.66 4.85 11.60
CA GLY A 200 11.02 6.06 10.85
C GLY A 200 12.53 6.35 10.72
N ASP A 201 13.40 5.51 11.27
CA ASP A 201 14.86 5.64 11.14
C ASP A 201 15.36 5.02 9.82
N VAL A 202 15.00 5.68 8.72
CA VAL A 202 15.34 5.25 7.37
C VAL A 202 16.85 5.21 7.15
N GLY A 203 17.59 6.16 7.72
CA GLY A 203 19.04 6.25 7.55
C GLY A 203 19.79 5.07 8.17
N LYS A 204 19.41 4.65 9.39
CA LYS A 204 19.96 3.43 10.00
C LYS A 204 19.53 2.18 9.26
N ALA A 205 18.26 2.08 8.84
CA ALA A 205 17.78 0.94 8.06
C ALA A 205 18.57 0.75 6.76
N GLN A 206 18.81 1.83 6.00
CA GLN A 206 19.58 1.76 4.74
C GLN A 206 21.04 1.33 4.96
N ARG A 207 21.71 1.82 6.01
CA ARG A 207 23.08 1.40 6.34
C ARG A 207 23.17 -0.09 6.64
N ILE A 208 22.24 -0.61 7.45
CA ILE A 208 22.18 -2.04 7.77
C ILE A 208 21.92 -2.87 6.50
N LEU A 209 21.01 -2.41 5.63
CA LEU A 209 20.73 -3.10 4.36
C LEU A 209 21.94 -3.14 3.43
N GLN A 210 22.72 -2.06 3.37
CA GLN A 210 23.96 -2.01 2.60
C GLN A 210 24.98 -3.03 3.13
N GLU A 211 25.15 -3.10 4.46
CA GLU A 211 26.01 -4.08 5.09
C GLU A 211 25.56 -5.51 4.77
N VAL A 212 24.27 -5.82 4.95
CA VAL A 212 23.69 -7.14 4.61
C VAL A 212 24.01 -7.50 3.15
N THR A 213 23.76 -6.60 2.21
CA THR A 213 24.02 -6.87 0.79
C THR A 213 25.51 -7.05 0.45
N GLY A 214 26.41 -6.42 1.22
CA GLY A 214 27.85 -6.54 1.06
C GLY A 214 28.42 -7.83 1.66
N GLN A 215 27.82 -8.34 2.74
CA GLN A 215 28.27 -9.55 3.44
C GLN A 215 27.62 -10.83 2.93
N SER A 216 26.48 -10.73 2.23
CA SER A 216 25.71 -11.90 1.77
C SER A 216 26.44 -12.73 0.72
N HIS A 217 26.44 -14.06 0.88
CA HIS A 217 27.12 -15.02 0.01
C HIS A 217 26.35 -15.36 -1.27
N SER A 218 25.03 -15.21 -1.27
CA SER A 218 24.15 -15.59 -2.39
C SER A 218 23.17 -14.47 -2.77
N ILE A 219 22.47 -14.63 -3.90
CA ILE A 219 21.38 -13.70 -4.26
C ILE A 219 20.18 -13.92 -3.33
N GLU A 220 19.92 -15.16 -2.93
CA GLU A 220 18.84 -15.56 -2.04
C GLU A 220 18.90 -14.81 -0.70
N ASP A 221 20.09 -14.66 -0.13
CA ASP A 221 20.32 -13.92 1.11
C ASP A 221 20.04 -12.41 0.96
N LYS A 222 20.26 -11.87 -0.25
CA LYS A 222 20.08 -10.44 -0.56
C LYS A 222 18.64 -10.08 -0.89
N ILE A 223 17.80 -11.04 -1.29
CA ILE A 223 16.42 -10.79 -1.71
C ILE A 223 15.59 -10.01 -0.66
N PRO A 224 15.57 -10.40 0.64
CA PRO A 224 14.84 -9.65 1.65
C PRO A 224 15.36 -8.21 1.81
N ALA A 225 16.68 -8.02 1.70
CA ALA A 225 17.30 -6.71 1.82
C ALA A 225 16.93 -5.80 0.64
N TYR A 226 17.06 -6.30 -0.59
CA TYR A 226 16.69 -5.57 -1.79
C TYR A 226 15.19 -5.26 -1.86
N ALA A 227 14.33 -6.19 -1.43
CA ALA A 227 12.89 -5.94 -1.40
C ALA A 227 12.53 -4.80 -0.42
N LEU A 228 13.17 -4.74 0.76
CA LEU A 228 12.97 -3.65 1.70
C LEU A 228 13.54 -2.32 1.16
N LEU A 229 14.73 -2.35 0.57
CA LEU A 229 15.35 -1.17 -0.03
C LEU A 229 14.47 -0.60 -1.16
N ALA A 230 13.93 -1.45 -2.03
CA ALA A 230 13.05 -1.02 -3.11
C ALA A 230 11.75 -0.38 -2.59
N ARG A 231 11.16 -0.91 -1.50
CA ARG A 231 10.00 -0.29 -0.83
C ARG A 231 10.33 1.07 -0.23
N ILE A 232 11.48 1.20 0.45
CA ILE A 232 11.97 2.49 0.97
C ILE A 232 12.11 3.51 -0.17
N LEU A 233 12.67 3.10 -1.32
CA LEU A 233 12.81 3.97 -2.49
C LEU A 233 11.45 4.41 -3.05
N LEU A 234 10.47 3.49 -3.13
CA LEU A 234 9.10 3.81 -3.55
C LEU A 234 8.44 4.85 -2.65
N GLU A 235 8.50 4.67 -1.32
CA GLU A 235 7.89 5.60 -0.36
C GLU A 235 8.56 6.97 -0.36
N ARG A 236 9.88 7.02 -0.61
CA ARG A 236 10.60 8.29 -0.81
C ARG A 236 10.43 8.88 -2.21
N LYS A 237 9.51 8.33 -3.02
CA LYS A 237 9.21 8.77 -4.39
C LYS A 237 10.42 8.71 -5.35
N ARG A 238 11.43 7.90 -5.04
CA ARG A 238 12.63 7.67 -5.87
C ARG A 238 12.35 6.55 -6.89
N PHE A 239 11.33 6.76 -7.73
CA PHE A 239 10.76 5.71 -8.59
C PHE A 239 11.76 5.13 -9.59
N MET A 240 12.58 5.97 -10.22
CA MET A 240 13.59 5.49 -11.17
C MET A 240 14.65 4.62 -10.50
N GLU A 241 15.04 4.94 -9.28
CA GLU A 241 16.02 4.14 -8.52
C GLU A 241 15.42 2.83 -8.04
N ALA A 242 14.16 2.84 -7.60
CA ALA A 242 13.42 1.62 -7.29
C ALA A 242 13.30 0.72 -8.54
N TYR A 243 13.03 1.30 -9.71
CA TYR A 243 12.97 0.59 -10.97
C TYR A 243 14.32 -0.05 -11.32
N THR A 244 15.41 0.73 -11.31
CA THR A 244 16.77 0.24 -11.62
C THR A 244 17.21 -0.85 -10.64
N LEU A 245 16.89 -0.71 -9.35
CA LEU A 245 17.17 -1.74 -8.36
C LEU A 245 16.43 -3.05 -8.68
N CYS A 246 15.13 -2.98 -8.95
CA CYS A 246 14.35 -4.18 -9.27
C CYS A 246 14.81 -4.83 -10.58
N HIS A 247 15.12 -4.02 -11.60
CA HIS A 247 15.68 -4.48 -12.87
C HIS A 247 17.00 -5.24 -12.68
N GLY A 248 17.94 -4.67 -11.91
CA GLY A 248 19.22 -5.32 -11.61
C GLY A 248 19.08 -6.60 -10.77
N VAL A 249 18.11 -6.67 -9.87
CA VAL A 249 17.83 -7.89 -9.11
C VAL A 249 17.17 -8.96 -9.99
N LEU A 250 16.21 -8.59 -10.84
CA LEU A 250 15.59 -9.51 -11.79
C LEU A 250 16.63 -10.13 -12.74
N SER A 251 17.59 -9.34 -13.22
CA SER A 251 18.72 -9.86 -14.02
C SER A 251 19.57 -10.89 -13.26
N GLN A 252 19.88 -10.64 -11.97
CA GLN A 252 20.57 -11.61 -11.11
C GLN A 252 19.76 -12.89 -10.85
N LEU A 253 18.43 -12.81 -10.92
CA LEU A 253 17.51 -13.94 -10.82
C LEU A 253 17.28 -14.64 -12.17
N GLY A 254 17.96 -14.22 -13.24
CA GLY A 254 17.89 -14.82 -14.57
C GLY A 254 16.77 -14.30 -15.47
N GLU A 255 16.08 -13.21 -15.07
CA GLU A 255 15.05 -12.59 -15.89
C GLU A 255 15.63 -11.47 -16.77
N GLU A 256 15.28 -11.48 -18.06
CA GLU A 256 15.70 -10.47 -19.01
C GLU A 256 14.62 -9.39 -19.19
N VAL A 257 14.89 -8.19 -18.68
CA VAL A 257 14.01 -7.03 -18.85
C VAL A 257 14.66 -6.06 -19.84
N PRO A 258 14.04 -5.80 -21.01
CA PRO A 258 14.61 -4.91 -22.03
C PRO A 258 14.85 -3.49 -21.50
N ASP A 259 16.01 -2.92 -21.81
CA ASP A 259 16.35 -1.53 -21.45
C ASP A 259 15.60 -0.49 -22.30
N SER A 260 15.39 -0.81 -23.58
CA SER A 260 14.66 0.00 -24.56
C SER A 260 13.60 -0.84 -25.27
N LEU A 261 12.51 -0.20 -25.68
CA LEU A 261 11.36 -0.89 -26.27
C LEU A 261 11.11 -0.44 -27.70
N GLN A 262 11.06 -1.42 -28.61
CA GLN A 262 10.41 -1.25 -29.91
C GLN A 262 8.93 -1.64 -29.78
N LEU A 263 8.02 -0.83 -30.36
CA LEU A 263 6.57 -1.09 -30.29
C LEU A 263 6.18 -2.47 -30.86
N SER A 264 6.94 -2.98 -31.83
CA SER A 264 6.76 -4.32 -32.41
C SER A 264 7.03 -5.44 -31.41
N GLN A 265 8.10 -5.32 -30.62
CA GLN A 265 8.47 -6.32 -29.59
C GLN A 265 7.41 -6.38 -28.48
N VAL A 266 6.96 -5.22 -28.00
CA VAL A 266 5.85 -5.15 -27.02
C VAL A 266 4.58 -5.77 -27.60
N SER A 267 4.34 -5.57 -28.91
CA SER A 267 3.18 -6.14 -29.59
C SER A 267 3.18 -7.65 -29.69
N GLU A 268 4.33 -8.21 -30.04
CA GLU A 268 4.52 -9.65 -30.08
C GLU A 268 4.35 -10.29 -28.69
N MET A 269 4.95 -9.68 -27.67
CA MET A 269 4.86 -10.16 -26.29
C MET A 269 3.41 -10.21 -25.79
N VAL A 270 2.61 -9.18 -26.09
CA VAL A 270 1.19 -9.15 -25.72
C VAL A 270 0.40 -10.23 -26.45
N VAL A 271 0.65 -10.45 -27.75
CA VAL A 271 0.00 -11.51 -28.52
C VAL A 271 0.31 -12.89 -27.96
N LEU A 272 1.57 -13.16 -27.65
CA LEU A 272 2.01 -14.44 -27.06
C LEU A 272 1.37 -14.67 -25.70
N THR A 273 1.40 -13.66 -24.84
CA THR A 273 0.78 -13.72 -23.51
C THR A 273 -0.72 -13.95 -23.60
N LEU A 274 -1.42 -13.25 -24.51
CA LEU A 274 -2.86 -13.42 -24.71
C LEU A 274 -3.20 -14.86 -25.14
N LYS A 275 -2.40 -15.45 -26.03
CA LYS A 275 -2.56 -16.86 -26.43
C LYS A 275 -2.41 -17.82 -25.26
N MET A 276 -1.48 -17.56 -24.33
CA MET A 276 -1.31 -18.40 -23.13
C MET A 276 -2.54 -18.33 -22.24
N VAL A 277 -3.05 -17.13 -21.97
CA VAL A 277 -4.22 -16.93 -21.12
C VAL A 277 -5.51 -17.48 -21.77
N HIS A 278 -5.60 -17.50 -23.10
CA HIS A 278 -6.72 -18.13 -23.82
C HIS A 278 -6.73 -19.65 -23.75
N LYS A 279 -5.61 -20.30 -23.40
CA LYS A 279 -5.56 -21.77 -23.23
C LYS A 279 -6.16 -22.24 -21.91
N ILE A 280 -6.39 -21.34 -20.96
CA ILE A 280 -6.90 -21.67 -19.62
C ILE A 280 -8.31 -21.13 -19.41
N SER A 281 -9.14 -21.90 -18.72
CA SER A 281 -10.44 -21.47 -18.22
C SER A 281 -10.32 -20.73 -16.88
N ASP A 282 -11.40 -20.08 -16.47
CA ASP A 282 -11.45 -19.35 -15.20
C ASP A 282 -11.36 -20.33 -14.01
N LYS A 283 -11.85 -21.57 -14.19
CA LYS A 283 -11.72 -22.66 -13.23
C LYS A 283 -10.26 -23.10 -13.11
N ASP A 284 -9.57 -23.29 -14.24
CA ASP A 284 -8.16 -23.68 -14.24
C ASP A 284 -7.30 -22.64 -13.51
N LEU A 285 -7.60 -21.35 -13.68
CA LEU A 285 -6.90 -20.27 -12.96
C LEU A 285 -7.08 -20.36 -11.44
N LEU A 286 -8.30 -20.68 -10.98
CA LEU A 286 -8.58 -20.85 -9.54
C LEU A 286 -7.88 -22.10 -8.98
N GLU A 287 -7.73 -23.15 -9.77
CA GLU A 287 -7.15 -24.44 -9.36
C GLU A 287 -5.63 -24.54 -9.60
N MET A 288 -4.99 -23.50 -10.12
CA MET A 288 -3.53 -23.47 -10.34
C MET A 288 -2.75 -23.78 -9.06
N LYS A 289 -1.66 -24.56 -9.17
CA LYS A 289 -0.72 -24.75 -8.06
C LYS A 289 -0.10 -23.42 -7.61
N GLU A 290 0.39 -23.37 -6.37
CA GLU A 290 1.20 -22.23 -5.93
C GLU A 290 2.54 -22.19 -6.68
N ILE A 291 3.02 -20.98 -6.99
CA ILE A 291 4.34 -20.76 -7.58
C ILE A 291 5.45 -21.18 -6.59
N ASP A 292 6.49 -21.82 -7.11
CA ASP A 292 7.71 -22.16 -6.35
C ASP A 292 8.45 -20.92 -5.82
N ILE A 293 9.09 -21.05 -4.65
CA ILE A 293 9.69 -19.92 -3.91
C ILE A 293 10.63 -19.05 -4.76
N LYS A 294 11.44 -19.67 -5.64
CA LYS A 294 12.38 -18.98 -6.52
C LYS A 294 11.68 -18.04 -7.51
N VAL A 295 10.65 -18.53 -8.20
CA VAL A 295 9.87 -17.73 -9.16
C VAL A 295 9.02 -16.68 -8.43
N ASN A 296 8.57 -16.98 -7.20
CA ASN A 296 7.85 -16.02 -6.38
C ASN A 296 8.72 -14.80 -6.00
N HIS A 297 10.04 -14.95 -5.89
CA HIS A 297 10.95 -13.81 -5.74
C HIS A 297 10.95 -12.91 -6.99
N CYS A 298 11.01 -13.49 -8.20
CA CYS A 298 10.87 -12.72 -9.44
C CYS A 298 9.53 -11.98 -9.48
N MET A 299 8.43 -12.67 -9.14
CA MET A 299 7.08 -12.07 -9.11
C MET A 299 6.98 -10.89 -8.12
N ASN A 300 7.63 -10.98 -6.96
CA ASN A 300 7.70 -9.87 -6.00
C ASN A 300 8.47 -8.67 -6.58
N PHE A 301 9.62 -8.87 -7.20
CA PHE A 301 10.38 -7.78 -7.81
C PHE A 301 9.68 -7.18 -9.03
N TYR A 302 9.00 -7.98 -9.85
CA TYR A 302 8.13 -7.46 -10.90
C TYR A 302 6.97 -6.63 -10.34
N TYR A 303 6.36 -7.04 -9.23
CA TYR A 303 5.31 -6.26 -8.58
C TYR A 303 5.82 -4.90 -8.04
N ILE A 304 6.99 -4.87 -7.41
CA ILE A 304 7.62 -3.63 -6.94
C ILE A 304 8.03 -2.76 -8.14
N MET A 305 8.61 -3.37 -9.18
CA MET A 305 8.99 -2.69 -10.41
C MET A 305 7.80 -2.14 -11.18
N ASN A 306 6.64 -2.81 -11.16
CA ASN A 306 5.39 -2.32 -11.74
C ASN A 306 4.97 -0.99 -11.09
N LYS A 307 4.98 -0.92 -9.75
CA LYS A 307 4.71 0.32 -9.01
C LYS A 307 5.70 1.42 -9.36
N ALA A 308 6.99 1.10 -9.44
CA ALA A 308 8.03 2.04 -9.82
C ALA A 308 7.85 2.54 -11.26
N ALA A 309 7.59 1.63 -12.19
CA ALA A 309 7.37 1.91 -13.61
C ALA A 309 6.14 2.79 -13.83
N PHE A 310 5.07 2.59 -13.06
CA PHE A 310 3.86 3.41 -13.14
C PHE A 310 4.16 4.91 -12.99
N PHE A 311 5.15 5.26 -12.17
CA PHE A 311 5.53 6.66 -11.91
C PHE A 311 6.79 7.13 -12.65
N GLY A 312 7.78 6.26 -12.81
CA GLY A 312 9.09 6.63 -13.37
C GLY A 312 9.27 6.26 -14.84
N LYS A 313 8.71 5.12 -15.27
CA LYS A 313 8.97 4.55 -16.62
C LYS A 313 7.72 3.85 -17.21
N PRO A 314 6.61 4.59 -17.46
CA PRO A 314 5.31 3.98 -17.77
C PRO A 314 5.28 3.15 -19.05
N GLU A 315 6.20 3.40 -19.98
CA GLU A 315 6.38 2.62 -21.20
C GLU A 315 6.72 1.14 -20.94
N MET A 316 7.26 0.81 -19.76
CA MET A 316 7.61 -0.57 -19.37
C MET A 316 6.43 -1.35 -18.78
N LEU A 317 5.32 -0.69 -18.40
CA LEU A 317 4.16 -1.36 -17.79
C LEU A 317 3.63 -2.55 -18.61
N PRO A 318 3.50 -2.47 -19.96
CA PRO A 318 3.09 -3.62 -20.77
C PRO A 318 4.02 -4.82 -20.65
N VAL A 319 5.33 -4.58 -20.57
CA VAL A 319 6.34 -5.64 -20.47
C VAL A 319 6.24 -6.33 -19.13
N VAL A 320 6.17 -5.55 -18.05
CA VAL A 320 6.02 -6.08 -16.69
C VAL A 320 4.74 -6.89 -16.55
N ALA A 321 3.61 -6.35 -17.03
CA ALA A 321 2.32 -7.03 -16.97
C ALA A 321 2.30 -8.34 -17.78
N CYS A 322 2.90 -8.33 -18.99
CA CYS A 322 3.06 -9.55 -19.79
C CYS A 322 3.91 -10.58 -19.06
N ARG A 323 5.08 -10.19 -18.55
CA ARG A 323 6.00 -11.15 -17.94
C ARG A 323 5.46 -11.76 -16.65
N MET A 324 4.82 -10.96 -15.79
CA MET A 324 4.11 -11.48 -14.61
C MET A 324 3.02 -12.47 -15.00
N THR A 325 2.28 -12.19 -16.08
CA THR A 325 1.24 -13.09 -16.59
C THR A 325 1.86 -14.38 -17.14
N GLN A 326 2.92 -14.30 -17.95
CA GLN A 326 3.62 -15.47 -18.49
C GLN A 326 4.16 -16.37 -17.39
N LEU A 327 4.86 -15.80 -16.41
CA LEU A 327 5.37 -16.54 -15.25
C LEU A 327 4.23 -17.25 -14.50
N THR A 328 3.08 -16.60 -14.39
CA THR A 328 1.88 -17.20 -13.79
C THR A 328 1.36 -18.39 -14.62
N MET A 329 1.25 -18.23 -15.93
CA MET A 329 0.78 -19.30 -16.81
C MET A 329 1.75 -20.49 -16.85
N GLU A 330 3.06 -20.25 -16.66
CA GLU A 330 4.12 -21.26 -16.71
C GLU A 330 4.29 -22.00 -15.37
N ASN A 331 4.14 -21.30 -14.24
CA ASN A 331 4.60 -21.81 -12.93
C ASN A 331 3.49 -21.94 -11.88
N GLY A 332 2.28 -21.43 -12.14
CA GLY A 332 1.18 -21.43 -11.19
C GLY A 332 0.81 -20.03 -10.70
N LEU A 333 0.05 -19.94 -9.62
CA LEU A 333 -0.48 -18.68 -9.09
C LEU A 333 0.24 -18.25 -7.80
N CYS A 334 0.43 -16.96 -7.61
CA CYS A 334 0.75 -16.37 -6.30
C CYS A 334 0.01 -15.04 -6.11
N LYS A 335 0.12 -14.43 -4.92
CA LYS A 335 -0.55 -13.15 -4.65
C LYS A 335 -0.18 -12.03 -5.64
N TYR A 336 1.02 -12.03 -6.21
CA TYR A 336 1.45 -11.00 -7.17
C TYR A 336 0.86 -11.23 -8.57
N SER A 337 0.53 -12.49 -8.92
CA SER A 337 -0.10 -12.84 -10.20
C SER A 337 -1.40 -12.10 -10.44
N ILE A 338 -2.17 -11.82 -9.37
CA ILE A 338 -3.45 -11.11 -9.45
C ILE A 338 -3.27 -9.74 -10.11
N VAL A 339 -2.31 -8.95 -9.63
CA VAL A 339 -1.99 -7.63 -10.17
C VAL A 339 -1.47 -7.76 -11.60
N GLY A 340 -0.58 -8.73 -11.87
CA GLY A 340 -0.07 -8.99 -13.22
C GLY A 340 -1.18 -9.27 -14.24
N LEU A 341 -2.17 -10.09 -13.89
CA LEU A 341 -3.31 -10.44 -14.74
C LEU A 341 -4.25 -9.25 -14.98
N VAL A 342 -4.57 -8.48 -13.93
CA VAL A 342 -5.42 -7.28 -14.03
C VAL A 342 -4.73 -6.19 -14.88
N ASP A 343 -3.44 -5.98 -14.66
CA ASP A 343 -2.66 -5.01 -15.44
C ASP A 343 -2.52 -5.45 -16.88
N PHE A 344 -2.30 -6.75 -17.15
CA PHE A 344 -2.26 -7.28 -18.51
C PHE A 344 -3.59 -7.08 -19.23
N ALA A 345 -4.71 -7.38 -18.56
CA ALA A 345 -6.05 -7.12 -19.08
C ALA A 345 -6.30 -5.61 -19.34
N SER A 346 -5.72 -4.74 -18.52
CA SER A 346 -5.77 -3.29 -18.72
C SER A 346 -4.93 -2.86 -19.94
N VAL A 347 -3.72 -3.39 -20.08
CA VAL A 347 -2.80 -3.13 -21.20
C VAL A 347 -3.43 -3.49 -22.54
N ILE A 348 -4.07 -4.65 -22.67
CA ILE A 348 -4.73 -5.05 -23.93
C ILE A 348 -5.94 -4.18 -24.27
N CYS A 349 -6.54 -3.48 -23.29
CA CYS A 349 -7.60 -2.51 -23.53
C CYS A 349 -7.08 -1.11 -23.92
N LEU A 350 -5.84 -0.79 -23.56
CA LEU A 350 -5.22 0.51 -23.84
C LEU A 350 -4.71 0.55 -25.30
N ASN A 351 -5.35 1.42 -26.09
CA ASN A 351 -5.25 1.50 -27.55
C ASN A 351 -3.88 1.95 -28.11
N LYS A 352 -2.89 2.24 -27.25
CA LYS A 352 -1.57 2.79 -27.64
C LYS A 352 -0.77 1.79 -28.48
N PHE A 353 -1.03 0.51 -28.28
CA PHE A 353 -0.42 -0.57 -29.04
C PHE A 353 -1.53 -1.21 -29.85
N ALA A 354 -1.89 -0.61 -30.99
CA ALA A 354 -2.83 -1.24 -31.92
C ALA A 354 -2.19 -2.55 -32.41
N PHE A 355 -2.42 -3.62 -31.66
CA PHE A 355 -1.80 -4.93 -31.81
C PHE A 355 -2.39 -5.62 -33.04
N SER A 356 -2.03 -5.16 -34.24
CA SER A 356 -2.57 -5.60 -35.53
C SER A 356 -4.12 -5.48 -35.66
N LYS A 357 -4.60 -5.19 -36.87
CA LYS A 357 -6.02 -5.39 -37.23
C LYS A 357 -6.52 -6.84 -37.04
N LYS A 358 -5.64 -7.77 -36.63
CA LYS A 358 -5.90 -9.22 -36.53
C LYS A 358 -6.45 -9.65 -35.16
N ILE A 359 -6.31 -8.84 -34.09
CA ILE A 359 -6.84 -9.19 -32.74
C ILE A 359 -8.31 -8.72 -32.57
N GLU A 360 -8.91 -8.14 -33.61
CA GLU A 360 -10.02 -7.19 -33.47
C GLU A 360 -11.40 -7.73 -33.07
N LYS A 361 -11.66 -9.04 -32.90
CA LYS A 361 -13.06 -9.45 -32.64
C LYS A 361 -13.51 -9.37 -31.18
N ASN A 362 -12.71 -9.80 -30.19
CA ASN A 362 -13.19 -9.98 -28.81
C ASN A 362 -12.20 -9.52 -27.70
N VAL A 363 -11.37 -8.50 -27.95
CA VAL A 363 -10.34 -8.03 -26.98
C VAL A 363 -10.94 -7.61 -25.65
N ILE A 364 -12.03 -6.83 -25.68
CA ILE A 364 -12.69 -6.33 -24.46
C ILE A 364 -13.29 -7.48 -23.64
N GLU A 365 -13.86 -8.49 -24.31
CA GLU A 365 -14.42 -9.67 -23.65
C GLU A 365 -13.32 -10.50 -22.99
N SER A 366 -12.20 -10.71 -23.70
CA SER A 366 -11.04 -11.41 -23.16
C SER A 366 -10.47 -10.69 -21.94
N ALA A 367 -10.26 -9.38 -22.04
CA ALA A 367 -9.78 -8.56 -20.94
C ALA A 367 -10.73 -8.58 -19.73
N SER A 368 -12.04 -8.44 -19.98
CA SER A 368 -13.07 -8.51 -18.93
C SER A 368 -13.06 -9.86 -18.23
N ARG A 369 -12.95 -10.97 -18.97
CA ARG A 369 -12.84 -12.33 -18.42
C ARG A 369 -11.64 -12.44 -17.50
N ILE A 370 -10.45 -12.11 -18.00
CA ILE A 370 -9.18 -12.22 -17.27
C ILE A 370 -9.22 -11.37 -15.99
N GLY A 371 -9.65 -10.10 -16.11
CA GLY A 371 -9.74 -9.20 -14.97
C GLY A 371 -10.72 -9.70 -13.90
N LYS A 372 -11.90 -10.22 -14.31
CA LYS A 372 -12.88 -10.78 -13.36
C LYS A 372 -12.36 -12.04 -12.68
N ALA A 373 -11.72 -12.94 -13.43
CA ALA A 373 -11.14 -14.16 -12.88
C ALA A 373 -10.02 -13.84 -11.88
N ALA A 374 -9.14 -12.88 -12.20
CA ALA A 374 -8.11 -12.40 -11.28
C ALA A 374 -8.71 -11.77 -10.01
N MET A 375 -9.73 -10.91 -10.14
CA MET A 375 -10.44 -10.34 -8.98
C MET A 375 -11.09 -11.44 -8.12
N SER A 376 -11.65 -12.48 -8.74
CA SER A 376 -12.17 -13.65 -8.02
C SER A 376 -11.07 -14.33 -7.21
N CYS A 377 -9.93 -14.64 -7.82
CA CYS A 377 -8.77 -15.24 -7.14
C CYS A 377 -8.28 -14.37 -5.97
N SER A 378 -8.31 -13.03 -6.11
CA SER A 378 -7.98 -12.12 -5.01
C SER A 378 -8.87 -12.32 -3.80
N THR A 379 -10.17 -12.57 -4.00
CA THR A 379 -11.11 -12.73 -2.89
C THR A 379 -11.16 -14.15 -2.32
N THR A 380 -10.93 -15.16 -3.16
CA THR A 380 -11.08 -16.57 -2.76
C THR A 380 -9.78 -17.21 -2.29
N ARG A 381 -8.63 -16.85 -2.88
CA ARG A 381 -7.33 -17.48 -2.57
C ARG A 381 -6.40 -16.59 -1.78
N TYR A 382 -6.41 -15.29 -2.04
CA TYR A 382 -5.50 -14.34 -1.39
C TYR A 382 -6.25 -13.17 -0.75
N PRO A 383 -7.17 -13.41 0.21
CA PRO A 383 -7.92 -12.34 0.87
C PRO A 383 -6.98 -11.48 1.71
N THR A 384 -6.46 -10.41 1.11
CA THR A 384 -5.58 -9.44 1.77
C THR A 384 -5.96 -8.02 1.36
N THR A 385 -5.83 -7.08 2.29
CA THR A 385 -6.03 -5.65 2.01
C THR A 385 -4.79 -4.99 1.39
N GLU A 386 -3.60 -5.59 1.56
CA GLU A 386 -2.29 -5.03 1.16
C GLU A 386 -2.26 -4.58 -0.32
N GLN A 387 -2.87 -5.38 -1.20
CA GLN A 387 -2.85 -5.14 -2.65
C GLN A 387 -4.11 -4.43 -3.17
N LEU A 388 -5.17 -4.32 -2.36
CA LEU A 388 -6.47 -3.83 -2.82
C LEU A 388 -6.43 -2.43 -3.43
N PRO A 389 -5.71 -1.43 -2.87
CA PRO A 389 -5.69 -0.10 -3.49
C PRO A 389 -5.13 -0.11 -4.91
N ASN A 390 -4.11 -0.94 -5.16
CA ASN A 390 -3.51 -1.09 -6.48
C ASN A 390 -4.45 -1.87 -7.42
N LEU A 391 -5.03 -2.98 -6.94
CA LEU A 391 -6.00 -3.76 -7.71
C LEU A 391 -7.23 -2.94 -8.08
N TYR A 392 -7.74 -2.11 -7.18
CA TYR A 392 -8.91 -1.28 -7.43
C TYR A 392 -8.59 -0.17 -8.42
N LEU A 393 -7.42 0.45 -8.29
CA LEU A 393 -6.93 1.44 -9.26
C LEU A 393 -6.83 0.81 -10.66
N SER A 394 -6.16 -0.33 -10.78
CA SER A 394 -5.95 -1.01 -12.06
C SER A 394 -7.27 -1.50 -12.67
N TYR A 395 -8.04 -2.27 -11.91
CA TYR A 395 -9.28 -2.88 -12.39
C TYR A 395 -10.37 -1.84 -12.64
N TYR A 396 -10.78 -1.07 -11.63
CA TYR A 396 -11.91 -0.15 -11.76
C TYR A 396 -11.56 1.15 -12.51
N GLY A 397 -10.30 1.58 -12.45
CA GLY A 397 -9.82 2.76 -13.16
C GLY A 397 -9.62 2.54 -14.66
N PHE A 398 -9.18 1.35 -15.09
CA PHE A 398 -8.77 1.13 -16.48
C PHE A 398 -9.49 -0.01 -17.23
N LEU A 399 -10.16 -0.94 -16.54
CA LEU A 399 -10.74 -2.12 -17.19
C LEU A 399 -12.25 -2.26 -17.00
N ALA A 400 -12.74 -2.18 -15.75
CA ALA A 400 -14.10 -2.57 -15.39
C ALA A 400 -15.17 -1.75 -16.10
N HIS A 401 -14.92 -0.48 -16.42
CA HIS A 401 -15.86 0.42 -17.09
C HIS A 401 -16.38 -0.10 -18.46
N HIS A 402 -15.69 -1.07 -19.07
CA HIS A 402 -16.15 -1.74 -20.28
C HIS A 402 -17.33 -2.69 -20.08
N THR A 403 -17.54 -3.20 -18.87
CA THR A 403 -18.54 -4.25 -18.59
C THR A 403 -19.27 -4.07 -17.25
N VAL A 404 -18.84 -3.13 -16.43
CA VAL A 404 -19.38 -2.81 -15.09
C VAL A 404 -19.94 -1.37 -15.10
N PRO A 405 -21.08 -1.11 -14.43
CA PRO A 405 -21.61 0.25 -14.28
C PRO A 405 -20.59 1.22 -13.68
N LEU A 406 -20.46 2.41 -14.27
CA LEU A 406 -19.49 3.42 -13.82
C LEU A 406 -19.65 3.85 -12.35
N HIS A 407 -20.86 3.78 -11.79
CA HIS A 407 -21.10 4.16 -10.39
C HIS A 407 -20.44 3.15 -9.44
N ILE A 408 -20.53 1.86 -9.77
CA ILE A 408 -19.83 0.80 -9.02
C ILE A 408 -18.32 1.01 -9.14
N CYS A 409 -17.82 1.30 -10.34
CA CYS A 409 -16.39 1.61 -10.51
C CYS A 409 -15.97 2.81 -9.64
N ALA A 410 -16.76 3.88 -9.61
CA ALA A 410 -16.50 5.07 -8.80
C ALA A 410 -16.50 4.75 -7.29
N ASP A 411 -17.46 3.96 -6.82
CA ASP A 411 -17.54 3.54 -5.41
C ASP A 411 -16.36 2.67 -4.99
N MET A 412 -15.94 1.74 -5.85
CA MET A 412 -14.79 0.88 -5.58
C MET A 412 -13.48 1.68 -5.61
N LEU A 413 -13.34 2.66 -6.52
CA LEU A 413 -12.20 3.59 -6.50
C LEU A 413 -12.19 4.45 -5.23
N ARG A 414 -13.35 4.89 -4.74
CA ARG A 414 -13.45 5.57 -3.44
C ARG A 414 -12.96 4.67 -2.30
N GLN A 415 -13.38 3.40 -2.27
CA GLN A 415 -12.88 2.43 -1.29
C GLN A 415 -11.36 2.19 -1.45
N GLY A 416 -10.84 2.20 -2.67
CA GLY A 416 -9.40 2.07 -2.94
C GLY A 416 -8.59 3.23 -2.34
N PHE A 417 -9.16 4.44 -2.35
CA PHE A 417 -8.61 5.58 -1.61
C PHE A 417 -8.63 5.31 -0.11
N ASP A 418 -9.78 4.93 0.47
CA ASP A 418 -9.91 4.71 1.92
C ASP A 418 -8.92 3.64 2.43
N VAL A 419 -8.84 2.51 1.73
CA VAL A 419 -7.91 1.42 2.07
C VAL A 419 -6.46 1.88 1.91
N GLY A 420 -6.13 2.59 0.82
CA GLY A 420 -4.77 3.11 0.62
C GLY A 420 -4.33 4.07 1.74
N MET A 421 -5.22 4.96 2.18
CA MET A 421 -4.96 5.83 3.33
C MET A 421 -4.76 5.04 4.63
N SER A 422 -5.56 4.01 4.88
CA SER A 422 -5.44 3.17 6.08
C SER A 422 -4.13 2.36 6.13
N LEU A 423 -3.57 2.03 4.97
CA LEU A 423 -2.29 1.33 4.84
C LEU A 423 -1.08 2.27 4.85
N GLY A 424 -1.29 3.59 4.94
CA GLY A 424 -0.22 4.57 4.86
C GLY A 424 0.41 4.70 3.47
N ASP A 425 -0.30 4.33 2.39
CA ASP A 425 0.12 4.50 0.99
C ASP A 425 -0.68 5.64 0.34
N PRO A 426 -0.37 6.92 0.66
CA PRO A 426 -1.08 8.06 0.08
C PRO A 426 -0.86 8.16 -1.44
N GLY A 427 0.24 7.59 -1.97
CA GLY A 427 0.54 7.58 -3.39
C GLY A 427 -0.59 6.94 -4.19
N VAL A 428 -0.83 5.64 -3.97
CA VAL A 428 -1.91 4.91 -4.66
C VAL A 428 -3.31 5.41 -4.26
N ALA A 429 -3.48 5.85 -3.01
CA ALA A 429 -4.75 6.37 -2.54
C ALA A 429 -5.18 7.59 -3.37
N PHE A 430 -4.32 8.59 -3.52
CA PHE A 430 -4.68 9.77 -4.30
C PHE A 430 -4.91 9.46 -5.78
N PHE A 431 -4.23 8.47 -6.37
CA PHE A 431 -4.58 8.03 -7.73
C PHE A 431 -5.98 7.44 -7.81
N ASN A 432 -6.37 6.62 -6.82
CA ASN A 432 -7.75 6.17 -6.68
C ASN A 432 -8.72 7.36 -6.58
N SER A 433 -8.39 8.41 -5.82
CA SER A 433 -9.24 9.61 -5.73
C SER A 433 -9.41 10.34 -7.06
N ILE A 434 -8.33 10.51 -7.84
CA ILE A 434 -8.36 11.13 -9.17
C ILE A 434 -9.25 10.33 -10.12
N GLN A 435 -9.13 9.00 -10.09
CA GLN A 435 -9.95 8.10 -10.89
C GLN A 435 -11.40 8.08 -10.41
N HIS A 436 -11.65 8.12 -9.10
CA HIS A 436 -13.00 8.18 -8.51
C HIS A 436 -13.74 9.41 -8.99
N ILE A 437 -13.16 10.61 -8.83
CA ILE A 437 -13.81 11.86 -9.26
C ILE A 437 -14.06 11.85 -10.77
N LYS A 438 -13.07 11.44 -11.57
CA LYS A 438 -13.23 11.31 -13.03
C LYS A 438 -14.40 10.36 -13.37
N THR A 439 -14.44 9.20 -12.74
CA THR A 439 -15.41 8.15 -13.05
C THR A 439 -16.81 8.55 -12.61
N ALA A 440 -16.95 9.14 -11.41
CA ALA A 440 -18.20 9.70 -10.89
C ALA A 440 -18.73 10.85 -11.77
N PHE A 441 -17.83 11.73 -12.23
CA PHE A 441 -18.17 12.79 -13.16
C PHE A 441 -18.79 12.23 -14.46
N ILE A 442 -18.13 11.24 -15.08
CA ILE A 442 -18.60 10.61 -16.32
C ILE A 442 -19.86 9.77 -16.08
N ALA A 443 -20.01 9.20 -14.88
CA ALA A 443 -21.20 8.47 -14.45
C ALA A 443 -22.44 9.39 -14.36
N GLY A 444 -22.24 10.70 -14.25
CA GLY A 444 -23.31 11.69 -14.08
C GLY A 444 -23.75 11.83 -12.63
N ASP A 445 -22.81 11.76 -11.68
CA ASP A 445 -23.08 12.08 -10.28
C ASP A 445 -23.48 13.56 -10.12
N ARG A 446 -24.16 13.88 -9.01
CA ARG A 446 -24.58 15.25 -8.70
C ARG A 446 -23.35 16.15 -8.51
N LEU A 447 -23.22 17.19 -9.33
CA LEU A 447 -22.05 18.09 -9.33
C LEU A 447 -21.77 18.74 -7.95
N PRO A 448 -22.76 19.22 -7.16
CA PRO A 448 -22.48 19.76 -5.83
C PRO A 448 -21.83 18.74 -4.88
N THR A 449 -22.36 17.52 -4.82
CA THR A 449 -21.78 16.42 -4.03
C THR A 449 -20.39 16.05 -4.54
N LEU A 450 -20.16 16.10 -5.84
CA LEU A 450 -18.85 15.83 -6.42
C LEU A 450 -17.85 16.95 -6.09
N LEU A 451 -18.28 18.21 -6.07
CA LEU A 451 -17.47 19.35 -5.67
C LEU A 451 -17.00 19.21 -4.20
N GLU A 452 -17.90 18.84 -3.29
CA GLU A 452 -17.57 18.55 -1.88
C GLU A 452 -16.51 17.44 -1.76
N LYS A 453 -16.68 16.35 -2.52
CA LYS A 453 -15.70 15.23 -2.56
C LYS A 453 -14.34 15.68 -3.08
N VAL A 454 -14.29 16.49 -4.14
CA VAL A 454 -13.04 17.03 -4.68
C VAL A 454 -12.36 17.95 -3.68
N ASP A 455 -13.12 18.82 -3.00
CA ASP A 455 -12.61 19.74 -1.99
C ASP A 455 -12.03 18.98 -0.79
N TYR A 456 -12.68 17.90 -0.37
CA TYR A 456 -12.15 16.98 0.64
C TYR A 456 -10.80 16.39 0.22
N TYR A 457 -10.69 15.84 -1.00
CA TYR A 457 -9.42 15.29 -1.47
C TYR A 457 -8.33 16.35 -1.60
N LEU A 458 -8.65 17.54 -2.14
CA LEU A 458 -7.70 18.64 -2.26
C LEU A 458 -7.16 19.09 -0.90
N LYS A 459 -8.02 19.17 0.13
CA LYS A 459 -7.57 19.45 1.51
C LYS A 459 -6.50 18.45 1.95
N LEU A 460 -6.74 17.16 1.71
CA LEU A 460 -5.78 16.10 2.06
C LEU A 460 -4.50 16.16 1.22
N THR A 461 -4.55 16.55 -0.06
CA THR A 461 -3.32 16.68 -0.87
C THR A 461 -2.34 17.67 -0.26
N ASN A 462 -2.80 18.72 0.43
CA ASN A 462 -1.94 19.67 1.14
C ASN A 462 -1.30 19.02 2.38
N THR A 463 -2.06 18.23 3.15
CA THR A 463 -1.55 17.51 4.33
C THR A 463 -0.46 16.51 3.95
N TYR A 464 -0.63 15.78 2.84
CA TYR A 464 0.29 14.73 2.40
C TYR A 464 1.29 15.19 1.33
N GLN A 465 1.31 16.49 1.01
CA GLN A 465 2.20 17.10 0.00
C GLN A 465 2.23 16.32 -1.32
N ASN A 466 1.05 15.99 -1.85
CA ASN A 466 0.89 15.27 -3.11
C ASN A 466 0.54 16.24 -4.26
N GLU A 467 1.58 16.84 -4.83
CA GLU A 467 1.43 17.85 -5.89
C GLU A 467 0.79 17.30 -7.18
N ILE A 468 1.09 16.05 -7.53
CA ILE A 468 0.51 15.41 -8.73
C ILE A 468 -1.01 15.33 -8.58
N ALA A 469 -1.49 14.80 -7.44
CA ALA A 469 -2.91 14.69 -7.18
C ALA A 469 -3.58 16.06 -7.09
N LYS A 470 -2.93 17.03 -6.44
CA LYS A 470 -3.41 18.40 -6.32
C LYS A 470 -3.67 19.03 -7.69
N VAL A 471 -2.75 18.87 -8.64
CA VAL A 471 -2.93 19.37 -10.01
C VAL A 471 -4.15 18.71 -10.67
N PHE A 472 -4.22 17.38 -10.70
CA PHE A 472 -5.33 16.67 -11.38
C PHE A 472 -6.70 16.97 -10.75
N LEU A 473 -6.79 16.94 -9.42
CA LEU A 473 -8.03 17.25 -8.71
C LEU A 473 -8.43 18.72 -8.88
N SER A 474 -7.48 19.65 -8.99
CA SER A 474 -7.79 21.07 -9.24
C SER A 474 -8.40 21.29 -10.63
N LEU A 475 -7.89 20.60 -11.67
CA LEU A 475 -8.51 20.63 -13.00
C LEU A 475 -9.95 20.10 -13.00
N GLN A 476 -10.17 18.99 -12.28
CA GLN A 476 -11.49 18.39 -12.12
C GLN A 476 -12.43 19.33 -11.35
N ARG A 477 -11.94 19.94 -10.25
CA ARG A 477 -12.66 20.95 -9.46
C ARG A 477 -13.08 22.13 -10.32
N GLU A 478 -12.16 22.74 -11.06
CA GLU A 478 -12.42 23.90 -11.93
C GLU A 478 -13.53 23.57 -12.92
N THR A 479 -13.44 22.40 -13.56
CA THR A 479 -14.46 21.95 -14.51
C THR A 479 -15.81 21.77 -13.83
N ILE A 480 -15.86 21.13 -12.66
CA ILE A 480 -17.11 20.94 -11.91
C ILE A 480 -17.72 22.28 -11.50
N SER A 481 -16.91 23.23 -11.02
CA SER A 481 -17.37 24.58 -10.64
C SER A 481 -17.94 25.37 -11.82
N ILE A 482 -17.28 25.32 -12.99
CA ILE A 482 -17.78 25.95 -14.22
C ILE A 482 -19.13 25.35 -14.63
N LEU A 483 -19.30 24.03 -14.48
CA LEU A 483 -20.54 23.34 -14.83
C LEU A 483 -21.70 23.62 -13.86
N ILE A 484 -21.43 24.11 -12.66
CA ILE A 484 -22.45 24.52 -11.66
C ILE A 484 -22.90 25.99 -11.89
N ASP A 485 -22.21 26.75 -12.77
CA ASP A 485 -22.37 28.21 -12.93
C ASP A 485 -22.08 29.00 -11.65
N ASN A 486 -21.11 28.52 -10.87
CA ASN A 486 -20.58 29.24 -9.72
C ASN A 486 -19.46 30.21 -10.17
N GLU A 487 -19.79 31.12 -11.10
CA GLU A 487 -18.85 32.13 -11.63
C GLU A 487 -18.38 33.15 -10.56
N GLY A 488 -19.00 33.14 -9.37
CA GLY A 488 -18.75 34.06 -8.26
C GLY A 488 -17.60 33.71 -7.31
N THR A 489 -17.03 32.50 -7.34
CA THR A 489 -15.73 32.27 -6.68
C THR A 489 -14.64 32.52 -7.69
N SER A 490 -14.27 33.80 -7.78
CA SER A 490 -13.06 34.30 -8.40
C SER A 490 -11.96 33.24 -8.36
N SER A 491 -11.61 32.80 -9.56
CA SER A 491 -10.30 32.32 -9.89
C SER A 491 -9.25 33.18 -9.15
N SER A 492 -8.67 32.63 -8.08
CA SER A 492 -7.23 32.39 -8.21
C SER A 492 -7.12 31.43 -9.37
N THR A 493 -7.13 31.97 -10.59
CA THR A 493 -6.54 31.28 -11.71
C THR A 493 -5.19 30.92 -11.14
N PRO A 494 -4.77 29.64 -11.10
CA PRO A 494 -3.38 29.45 -11.40
C PRO A 494 -3.24 30.20 -12.72
N GLN A 495 -2.62 31.40 -12.67
CA GLN A 495 -1.82 31.89 -13.79
C GLN A 495 -1.23 30.63 -14.39
N ALA A 496 -1.47 30.47 -15.70
CA ALA A 496 -1.03 29.35 -16.52
C ALA A 496 -0.09 28.46 -15.71
N ILE A 497 -0.51 27.22 -15.38
CA ILE A 497 0.48 26.23 -14.92
C ILE A 497 1.53 26.25 -16.02
N ASP A 498 2.58 27.04 -15.81
CA ASP A 498 3.73 27.15 -16.66
C ASP A 498 4.24 25.73 -16.57
N ALA A 499 4.03 25.04 -17.69
CA ALA A 499 4.37 23.65 -17.81
C ALA A 499 5.77 23.49 -17.24
N PRO A 500 6.01 22.55 -16.30
CA PRO A 500 7.38 22.18 -15.99
C PRO A 500 8.03 21.80 -17.32
N THR A 501 8.99 22.60 -17.76
CA THR A 501 9.63 22.55 -19.08
C THR A 501 10.52 21.32 -19.26
N ASN A 502 10.42 20.32 -18.38
CA ASN A 502 11.14 19.07 -18.44
C ASN A 502 10.17 17.91 -18.55
N SER A 503 10.01 17.39 -19.79
CA SER A 503 9.65 16.02 -20.22
C SER A 503 8.53 15.20 -19.50
N THR A 504 7.86 15.74 -18.49
CA THR A 504 6.91 15.06 -17.59
C THR A 504 5.68 15.97 -17.47
N ASN A 505 4.70 15.93 -18.37
CA ASN A 505 3.63 14.94 -18.33
C ASN A 505 2.75 15.10 -19.59
N ALA A 506 3.00 14.29 -20.63
CA ALA A 506 2.09 14.24 -21.78
C ALA A 506 0.63 13.95 -21.35
N HIS A 507 0.44 13.14 -20.29
CA HIS A 507 -0.88 12.86 -19.69
C HIS A 507 -1.57 14.09 -19.13
N LEU A 508 -0.83 14.98 -18.47
CA LEU A 508 -1.40 16.20 -17.88
C LEU A 508 -1.86 17.15 -18.98
N ILE A 509 -1.04 17.35 -20.01
CA ILE A 509 -1.38 18.19 -21.17
C ILE A 509 -2.66 17.66 -21.85
N GLU A 510 -2.74 16.35 -22.04
CA GLU A 510 -3.94 15.74 -22.63
C GLU A 510 -5.18 15.93 -21.74
N LEU A 511 -5.06 15.76 -20.42
CA LEU A 511 -6.14 16.00 -19.47
C LEU A 511 -6.56 17.48 -19.42
N ILE A 512 -5.61 18.42 -19.58
CA ILE A 512 -5.93 19.84 -19.76
C ILE A 512 -6.81 20.02 -21.00
N TYR A 513 -6.43 19.47 -22.15
CA TYR A 513 -7.23 19.58 -23.37
C TYR A 513 -8.62 18.93 -23.22
N TYR A 514 -8.69 17.79 -22.53
CA TYR A 514 -9.95 17.13 -22.21
C TYR A 514 -10.90 18.05 -21.42
N HIS A 515 -10.42 18.59 -20.31
CA HIS A 515 -11.21 19.47 -19.44
C HIS A 515 -11.57 20.78 -20.16
N ARG A 516 -10.64 21.39 -20.89
CA ARG A 516 -10.89 22.62 -21.67
C ARG A 516 -11.90 22.40 -22.80
N ALA A 517 -11.91 21.24 -23.44
CA ALA A 517 -12.91 20.89 -24.44
C ALA A 517 -14.33 20.80 -23.84
N ILE A 518 -14.47 20.19 -22.66
CA ILE A 518 -15.74 20.13 -21.92
C ILE A 518 -16.22 21.54 -21.54
N GLN A 519 -15.35 22.35 -20.95
CA GLN A 519 -15.68 23.71 -20.53
C GLN A 519 -16.06 24.61 -21.72
N ALA A 520 -15.36 24.49 -22.85
CA ALA A 520 -15.66 25.25 -24.06
C ALA A 520 -16.99 24.83 -24.69
N TYR A 521 -17.27 23.52 -24.73
CA TYR A 521 -18.57 23.01 -25.16
C TYR A 521 -19.70 23.54 -24.26
N TRP A 522 -19.49 23.48 -22.94
CA TRP A 522 -20.45 23.96 -21.93
C TRP A 522 -20.88 25.40 -22.16
N ARG A 523 -19.90 26.29 -22.32
CA ARG A 523 -20.09 27.73 -22.52
C ARG A 523 -20.58 28.08 -23.93
N GLY A 524 -20.81 27.10 -24.80
CA GLY A 524 -21.24 27.32 -26.18
C GLY A 524 -20.15 27.85 -27.12
N HIS A 525 -18.86 27.78 -26.73
CA HIS A 525 -17.72 28.19 -27.53
C HIS A 525 -17.28 27.08 -28.51
N SER A 526 -18.11 26.81 -29.53
CA SER A 526 -17.95 25.64 -30.42
C SER A 526 -16.59 25.56 -31.14
N GLU A 527 -16.01 26.69 -31.56
CA GLU A 527 -14.70 26.72 -32.23
C GLU A 527 -13.55 26.43 -31.27
N ARG A 528 -13.60 26.96 -30.04
CA ARG A 528 -12.60 26.65 -29.00
C ARG A 528 -12.70 25.18 -28.59
N CYS A 529 -13.92 24.64 -28.49
CA CYS A 529 -14.13 23.22 -28.24
C CYS A 529 -13.48 22.37 -29.33
N GLN A 530 -13.70 22.72 -30.61
CA GLN A 530 -13.09 22.03 -31.75
C GLN A 530 -11.55 22.10 -31.71
N HIS A 531 -10.98 23.24 -31.32
CA HIS A 531 -9.54 23.42 -31.16
C HIS A 531 -8.97 22.46 -30.11
N TYR A 532 -9.53 22.44 -28.90
CA TYR A 532 -9.04 21.58 -27.81
C TYR A 532 -9.24 20.09 -28.11
N ILE A 533 -10.34 19.71 -28.76
CA ILE A 533 -10.53 18.34 -29.26
C ILE A 533 -9.45 17.98 -30.29
N GLY A 534 -9.13 18.90 -31.21
CA GLY A 534 -8.05 18.71 -32.18
C GLY A 534 -6.71 18.46 -31.49
N LYS A 535 -6.37 19.26 -30.48
CA LYS A 535 -5.16 19.10 -29.66
C LYS A 535 -5.14 17.78 -28.88
N PHE A 536 -6.27 17.39 -28.29
CA PHE A 536 -6.43 16.09 -27.62
C PHE A 536 -6.20 14.93 -28.59
N LEU A 537 -6.81 14.96 -29.78
CA LEU A 537 -6.67 13.89 -30.78
C LEU A 537 -5.28 13.83 -31.43
N GLN A 538 -4.52 14.92 -31.41
CA GLN A 538 -3.13 14.98 -31.86
C GLN A 538 -2.13 14.51 -30.79
N SER A 539 -2.56 14.38 -29.52
CA SER A 539 -1.72 13.86 -28.45
C SER A 539 -1.28 12.42 -28.77
N SER A 540 0.01 12.15 -28.58
CA SER A 540 0.59 10.81 -28.76
C SER A 540 0.12 9.82 -27.68
N PHE A 541 -0.34 10.35 -26.55
CA PHE A 541 -1.03 9.58 -25.54
C PHE A 541 -2.53 9.69 -25.78
N GLN A 542 -3.23 8.56 -25.79
CA GLN A 542 -4.68 8.50 -25.76
C GLN A 542 -5.02 8.07 -24.32
N ALA A 543 -5.32 9.03 -23.45
CA ALA A 543 -5.54 8.94 -22.00
C ALA A 543 -6.71 8.02 -21.64
N GLY A 544 -6.55 6.72 -21.85
CA GLY A 544 -7.55 5.72 -21.53
C GLY A 544 -8.81 5.81 -22.39
N LYS A 545 -9.37 4.65 -22.70
CA LYS A 545 -10.51 4.50 -23.62
C LYS A 545 -11.76 5.27 -23.18
N LEU A 546 -11.95 5.46 -21.87
CA LEU A 546 -13.09 6.19 -21.30
C LEU A 546 -13.07 7.70 -21.61
N ILE A 547 -11.93 8.37 -21.45
CA ILE A 547 -11.78 9.81 -21.74
C ILE A 547 -11.95 10.04 -23.25
N SER A 548 -11.34 9.18 -24.07
CA SER A 548 -11.50 9.23 -25.52
C SER A 548 -12.96 9.08 -25.94
N MET A 549 -13.75 8.22 -25.29
CA MET A 549 -15.18 8.07 -25.56
C MET A 549 -15.98 9.35 -25.24
N VAL A 550 -15.67 10.03 -24.14
CA VAL A 550 -16.29 11.32 -23.79
C VAL A 550 -15.93 12.39 -24.83
N ILE A 551 -14.67 12.45 -25.28
CA ILE A 551 -14.26 13.38 -26.35
C ILE A 551 -14.96 13.06 -27.66
N VAL A 552 -15.09 11.79 -28.05
CA VAL A 552 -15.82 11.38 -29.24
C VAL A 552 -17.29 11.82 -29.18
N PHE A 553 -17.92 11.70 -28.00
CA PHE A 553 -19.27 12.18 -27.76
C PHE A 553 -19.37 13.71 -27.92
N ILE A 554 -18.53 14.47 -27.21
CA ILE A 554 -18.51 15.95 -27.28
C ILE A 554 -18.21 16.43 -28.71
N HIS A 555 -17.28 15.78 -29.41
CA HIS A 555 -16.94 16.11 -30.79
C HIS A 555 -18.11 15.89 -31.74
N GLY A 556 -18.87 14.81 -31.55
CA GLY A 556 -20.10 14.56 -32.30
C GLY A 556 -21.14 15.66 -32.05
N MET A 557 -21.42 15.97 -30.78
CA MET A 557 -22.36 17.00 -30.38
C MET A 557 -21.98 18.40 -30.89
N ASN A 558 -20.72 18.80 -30.72
CA ASN A 558 -20.18 20.08 -31.19
C ASN A 558 -20.26 20.19 -32.73
N SER A 559 -20.01 19.09 -33.45
CA SER A 559 -20.15 19.04 -34.91
C SER A 559 -21.59 19.24 -35.37
N PHE A 560 -22.58 18.69 -34.65
CA PHE A 560 -24.00 18.94 -34.93
C PHE A 560 -24.40 20.40 -34.73
N GLN A 561 -23.85 21.06 -33.70
CA GLN A 561 -24.08 22.48 -33.46
C GLN A 561 -23.49 23.35 -34.59
N LEU A 562 -22.27 23.01 -35.06
CA LEU A 562 -21.62 23.70 -36.16
C LEU A 562 -22.32 23.47 -37.51
N LEU A 563 -22.86 22.27 -37.77
CA LEU A 563 -23.61 21.95 -39.00
C LEU A 563 -24.84 22.83 -39.20
N LYS A 564 -25.51 23.25 -38.12
CA LYS A 564 -26.64 24.19 -38.20
C LYS A 564 -26.22 25.63 -38.50
N ARG A 565 -24.96 25.99 -38.23
CA ARG A 565 -24.41 27.34 -38.52
C ARG A 565 -23.80 27.41 -39.92
N ARG A 566 -23.10 26.35 -40.34
CA ARG A 566 -22.48 26.20 -41.67
C ARG A 566 -22.47 24.73 -42.08
N SER A 567 -23.03 24.42 -43.25
CA SER A 567 -22.94 23.06 -43.82
C SER A 567 -21.48 22.72 -44.12
N SER A 568 -21.01 21.57 -43.64
CA SER A 568 -19.64 21.10 -43.87
C SER A 568 -19.58 19.57 -43.92
N ILE A 569 -19.04 19.05 -45.01
CA ILE A 569 -18.82 17.60 -45.23
C ILE A 569 -18.00 16.98 -44.08
N LYS A 570 -17.02 17.73 -43.56
CA LYS A 570 -16.16 17.33 -42.44
C LYS A 570 -16.98 17.09 -41.16
N ASN A 571 -17.88 18.02 -40.82
CA ASN A 571 -18.69 17.93 -39.61
C ASN A 571 -19.74 16.82 -39.68
N THR A 572 -20.30 16.55 -40.87
CA THR A 572 -21.17 15.40 -41.13
C THR A 572 -20.43 14.07 -40.93
N SER A 573 -19.19 13.98 -41.42
CA SER A 573 -18.35 12.79 -41.26
C SER A 573 -18.00 12.51 -39.80
N ILE A 574 -17.58 13.54 -39.05
CA ILE A 574 -17.29 13.44 -37.62
C ILE A 574 -18.49 12.92 -36.86
N SER A 575 -19.66 13.53 -37.07
CA SER A 575 -20.92 13.15 -36.44
C SER A 575 -21.28 11.67 -36.66
N LYS A 576 -21.16 11.19 -37.91
CA LYS A 576 -21.42 9.77 -38.25
C LYS A 576 -20.40 8.83 -37.59
N LYS A 577 -19.11 9.21 -37.55
CA LYS A 577 -18.06 8.43 -36.88
C LYS A 577 -18.31 8.33 -35.37
N SER A 578 -18.67 9.44 -34.72
CA SER A 578 -19.00 9.45 -33.29
C SER A 578 -20.17 8.54 -32.94
N ILE A 579 -21.26 8.58 -33.71
CA ILE A 579 -22.42 7.68 -33.51
C ILE A 579 -21.98 6.21 -33.63
N ARG A 580 -21.20 5.88 -34.66
CA ARG A 580 -20.72 4.50 -34.84
C ARG A 580 -19.85 4.03 -33.67
N ALA A 581 -18.93 4.87 -33.20
CA ALA A 581 -18.07 4.55 -32.07
C ALA A 581 -18.86 4.30 -30.77
N LEU A 582 -19.86 5.15 -30.49
CA LEU A 582 -20.72 5.01 -29.31
C LEU A 582 -21.61 3.76 -29.40
N LYS A 583 -22.17 3.46 -30.58
CA LYS A 583 -22.92 2.20 -30.83
C LYS A 583 -22.07 0.96 -30.58
N THR A 584 -20.80 0.98 -30.96
CA THR A 584 -19.88 -0.13 -30.67
C THR A 584 -19.61 -0.25 -29.17
N ALA A 585 -19.33 0.85 -28.47
CA ALA A 585 -19.11 0.84 -27.02
C ALA A 585 -20.34 0.31 -26.24
N ALA A 586 -21.52 0.71 -26.70
CA ALA A 586 -22.83 0.30 -26.22
C ALA A 586 -23.11 -1.21 -26.29
N LYS A 587 -22.48 -1.94 -27.22
CA LYS A 587 -22.60 -3.41 -27.28
C LYS A 587 -21.94 -4.09 -26.08
N HIS A 588 -20.87 -3.51 -25.53
CA HIS A 588 -20.13 -4.09 -24.40
C HIS A 588 -20.65 -3.60 -23.04
N SER A 589 -21.07 -2.33 -22.95
CA SER A 589 -21.75 -1.81 -21.75
C SER A 589 -22.96 -0.96 -22.13
N ARG A 590 -24.10 -1.63 -22.27
CA ARG A 590 -25.39 -0.98 -22.51
C ARG A 590 -25.71 0.06 -21.42
N TRP A 591 -25.35 -0.27 -20.18
CA TRP A 591 -25.58 0.57 -19.00
C TRP A 591 -24.81 1.89 -19.05
N ASN A 592 -23.58 1.90 -19.56
CA ASN A 592 -22.73 3.09 -19.59
C ASN A 592 -22.97 3.95 -20.85
N PHE A 593 -23.40 3.35 -21.98
CA PHE A 593 -23.45 4.06 -23.28
C PHE A 593 -24.83 4.15 -23.95
N ILE A 594 -25.83 3.33 -23.60
CA ILE A 594 -27.20 3.41 -24.18
C ILE A 594 -28.19 4.09 -23.24
N ASN A 595 -27.96 3.99 -21.93
CA ASN A 595 -28.97 4.45 -20.97
C ASN A 595 -29.26 5.94 -21.05
N LYS A 596 -30.40 6.33 -20.44
CA LYS A 596 -30.73 7.71 -20.04
C LYS A 596 -29.61 8.44 -19.26
N LYS A 597 -28.46 7.80 -18.99
CA LYS A 597 -27.29 8.25 -18.23
C LYS A 597 -26.24 9.05 -19.01
N LEU A 598 -26.03 8.84 -20.31
CA LEU A 598 -25.38 9.87 -21.17
C LEU A 598 -26.32 11.06 -21.39
N LYS A 599 -27.63 10.75 -21.49
CA LYS A 599 -28.68 11.75 -21.27
C LYS A 599 -28.58 12.37 -19.87
N SER A 600 -28.07 11.68 -18.83
CA SER A 600 -27.88 12.21 -17.46
C SER A 600 -26.63 13.07 -17.32
N PHE A 601 -25.54 12.75 -18.01
CA PHE A 601 -24.44 13.68 -18.21
C PHE A 601 -24.94 14.97 -18.87
N HIS A 602 -26.02 14.93 -19.66
CA HIS A 602 -26.73 16.14 -20.12
C HIS A 602 -27.97 16.56 -19.29
N ILE A 603 -28.56 15.73 -18.40
CA ILE A 603 -29.74 16.07 -17.56
C ILE A 603 -29.30 16.61 -16.20
N VAL A 604 -28.21 16.13 -15.62
CA VAL A 604 -27.47 16.81 -14.53
C VAL A 604 -27.03 18.20 -15.00
N VAL A 605 -26.67 18.27 -16.27
CA VAL A 605 -26.32 19.49 -17.01
C VAL A 605 -27.52 20.37 -17.37
N ALA A 606 -28.66 19.79 -17.75
CA ALA A 606 -29.85 20.55 -18.10
C ALA A 606 -30.67 20.97 -16.86
N ARG A 607 -30.48 20.29 -15.71
CA ARG A 607 -31.14 20.62 -14.44
C ARG A 607 -30.42 21.71 -13.63
N MET A 608 -29.25 22.16 -14.05
CA MET A 608 -28.48 23.24 -13.40
C MET A 608 -28.22 24.42 -14.36
N ARG A 609 -29.28 24.98 -14.96
CA ARG A 609 -29.16 26.25 -15.71
C ARG A 609 -29.35 27.46 -14.78
N PRO A 610 -28.49 28.49 -14.87
CA PRO A 610 -28.84 29.85 -14.55
C PRO A 610 -29.67 30.44 -15.69
N LYS A 611 -30.60 31.31 -15.30
CA LYS A 611 -31.34 32.19 -16.21
C LYS A 611 -30.35 33.24 -16.75
N HIS A 612 -29.69 33.00 -17.89
CA HIS A 612 -29.00 34.08 -18.63
C HIS A 612 -29.66 34.32 -20.01
N PRO A 613 -29.85 35.58 -20.45
CA PRO A 613 -30.91 35.94 -21.40
C PRO A 613 -30.61 35.68 -22.90
N THR A 614 -29.43 35.20 -23.27
CA THR A 614 -28.95 35.30 -24.66
C THR A 614 -28.93 33.99 -25.45
N LEU A 615 -29.37 32.86 -24.87
CA LEU A 615 -29.51 31.59 -25.57
C LEU A 615 -30.93 31.04 -25.42
N PRO A 616 -31.60 30.61 -26.52
CA PRO A 616 -32.96 30.10 -26.44
C PRO A 616 -33.06 28.92 -25.46
N PRO A 617 -34.12 28.86 -24.63
CA PRO A 617 -34.25 27.89 -23.55
C PRO A 617 -34.33 26.42 -23.99
N SER A 618 -34.38 26.11 -25.29
CA SER A 618 -34.59 24.76 -25.82
C SER A 618 -33.48 24.21 -26.74
N ALA A 619 -32.47 25.01 -27.11
CA ALA A 619 -31.53 24.61 -28.17
C ALA A 619 -30.65 23.37 -27.84
N PRO A 620 -29.96 23.27 -26.67
CA PRO A 620 -29.08 22.13 -26.36
C PRO A 620 -29.84 20.79 -26.24
N LEU A 621 -31.05 20.82 -25.69
CA LEU A 621 -31.90 19.62 -25.49
C LEU A 621 -32.36 19.04 -26.83
N ALA A 622 -32.78 19.88 -27.78
CA ALA A 622 -33.18 19.43 -29.12
C ALA A 622 -32.01 18.82 -29.92
N HIS A 623 -30.79 19.34 -29.75
CA HIS A 623 -29.59 18.78 -30.38
C HIS A 623 -29.27 17.38 -29.85
N LEU A 624 -29.42 17.18 -28.54
CA LEU A 624 -29.20 15.89 -27.90
C LEU A 624 -30.26 14.88 -28.30
N ASP A 625 -31.55 15.21 -28.25
CA ASP A 625 -32.61 14.25 -28.62
C ASP A 625 -32.49 13.83 -30.09
N SER A 626 -32.07 14.74 -30.98
CA SER A 626 -31.78 14.40 -32.37
C SER A 626 -30.50 13.55 -32.53
N PHE A 627 -29.49 13.72 -31.69
CA PHE A 627 -28.25 12.93 -31.75
C PHE A 627 -28.46 11.55 -31.13
N MET A 628 -29.04 11.50 -29.93
CA MET A 628 -29.31 10.30 -29.15
C MET A 628 -30.42 9.43 -29.75
N SER A 629 -31.34 9.97 -30.54
CA SER A 629 -32.27 9.12 -31.32
C SER A 629 -31.58 8.40 -32.48
N LYS A 630 -30.41 8.89 -32.94
CA LYS A 630 -29.61 8.26 -33.99
C LYS A 630 -28.58 7.26 -33.44
N VAL A 631 -28.11 7.47 -32.21
CA VAL A 631 -27.28 6.52 -31.42
C VAL A 631 -28.16 5.38 -30.94
#